data_AF-A0A820GRB1-F1
#
_entry.id   AF-A0A820GRB1-F1
#
_cell.length_a   1.000
_cell.length_b   1.000
_cell.length_c   1.000
_cell.angle_alpha   90.00
_cell.angle_beta   90.00
_cell.angle_gamma   90.00
#
_symmetry.space_group_name_H-M   'P 1'
#
loop_
_entity.id
_entity.type
_entity.pdbx_description
1 polymer ?
#
loop_
_entity_poly.entity_id
_entity_poly.type
_entity_poly.pdbx_seq_one_letter_code
_entity_poly.pdbx_strand_id
1 'polypeptide(L)'
;VALNLFKNLTHLTIAGAFNKDYPPFSLDNLSLNMFSSTLTKLSIRVNIFNDCLALLDGHLQRLTTFIVYINSIVYESSPSYMLNNDLPNLKVFSLTSYNDTDQYDMLVVPLLQRMLNLEGLTLYLRVTRRTTFIDGTHIYNKILIHMLQLHTFTFYISSEKRIEVLPLRLSNSDIQRTFTNTLNRQVVCSVHYFSDFDNICHVFSLPFTFDHLEKISNHFPNMIFNSVTYLTLYDIIPFQYKFFVQIAQAFPLLNYLSINNDEPPSLNIYNSRFIDKSWLTIEYPYLTSLDLSFAHIYYINQFLNEKKTILPSLSELIVDYERLKVVTKNFTREKTRRNCATVKRLSVKGSINLENVYRYFPLLLNYECYSNII
;
A
#
# COMPACT_ATOMS: atom_id res chain seq x y z
N VAL A 1 6.08 38.61 -3.27
CA VAL A 1 7.41 38.23 -3.84
C VAL A 1 7.44 36.78 -4.32
N ALA A 2 6.85 35.79 -3.60
CA ALA A 2 6.80 34.39 -4.06
C ALA A 2 6.04 34.15 -5.39
N LEU A 3 5.01 34.95 -5.70
CA LEU A 3 4.17 34.80 -6.90
C LEU A 3 4.88 35.00 -8.25
N ASN A 4 6.03 35.69 -8.31
CA ASN A 4 6.78 35.85 -9.56
C ASN A 4 7.72 34.68 -9.86
N LEU A 5 8.04 33.83 -8.88
CA LEU A 5 8.94 32.68 -9.07
C LEU A 5 8.32 31.59 -9.96
N PHE A 6 7.00 31.53 -10.05
CA PHE A 6 6.29 30.47 -10.78
C PHE A 6 5.88 30.86 -12.20
N LYS A 7 6.08 32.10 -12.65
CA LYS A 7 5.47 32.60 -13.91
C LYS A 7 5.88 31.83 -15.18
N ASN A 8 7.03 31.18 -15.22
CA ASN A 8 7.53 30.46 -16.40
C ASN A 8 7.79 28.97 -16.16
N LEU A 9 7.23 28.38 -15.10
CA LEU A 9 7.43 26.97 -14.84
C LEU A 9 6.64 26.11 -15.83
N THR A 10 7.36 25.18 -16.45
CA THR A 10 6.78 24.16 -17.32
C THR A 10 6.58 22.84 -16.56
N HIS A 11 7.38 22.60 -15.52
CA HIS A 11 7.35 21.39 -14.71
C HIS A 11 7.32 21.79 -13.23
N LEU A 12 6.40 21.21 -12.48
CA LEU A 12 6.28 21.42 -11.04
C LEU A 12 6.06 20.08 -10.35
N THR A 13 6.84 19.83 -9.29
CA THR A 13 6.64 18.69 -8.38
C THR A 13 6.51 19.24 -6.97
N ILE A 14 5.35 19.01 -6.36
CA ILE A 14 5.07 19.35 -4.97
C ILE A 14 5.06 18.03 -4.20
N ALA A 15 6.22 17.69 -3.66
CA ALA A 15 6.34 16.56 -2.75
C ALA A 15 5.71 16.96 -1.41
N GLY A 16 4.54 16.41 -1.08
CA GLY A 16 4.02 16.47 0.28
C GLY A 16 4.94 15.66 1.21
N ALA A 17 5.18 16.16 2.43
CA ALA A 17 5.92 15.40 3.42
C ALA A 17 5.17 14.09 3.74
N PHE A 18 5.90 12.97 3.84
CA PHE A 18 5.39 11.71 4.42
C PHE A 18 5.36 11.75 5.96
N ASN A 19 5.89 12.83 6.56
CA ASN A 19 6.06 12.91 7.99
C ASN A 19 4.75 13.34 8.66
N LYS A 20 4.29 12.59 9.66
CA LYS A 20 3.08 12.90 10.45
C LYS A 20 3.11 14.29 11.09
N ASP A 21 4.31 14.87 11.22
CA ASP A 21 4.55 16.17 11.85
C ASP A 21 4.15 17.38 10.99
N TYR A 22 3.86 17.18 9.70
CA TYR A 22 3.43 18.27 8.82
C TYR A 22 2.07 17.95 8.20
N PRO A 23 1.12 18.90 8.24
CA PRO A 23 -0.18 18.69 7.62
C PRO A 23 0.00 18.43 6.11
N PRO A 24 -0.79 17.52 5.53
CA PRO A 24 -0.79 17.33 4.09
C PRO A 24 -1.13 18.66 3.41
N PHE A 25 -0.54 18.86 2.23
CA PHE A 25 -0.82 20.03 1.42
C PHE A 25 -2.33 20.08 1.09
N SER A 26 -3.00 21.12 1.59
CA SER A 26 -4.40 21.44 1.26
C SER A 26 -4.42 22.65 0.33
N LEU A 27 -5.25 22.57 -0.71
CA LEU A 27 -5.52 23.68 -1.61
C LEU A 27 -6.46 24.73 -1.01
N ASP A 28 -7.10 24.46 0.13
CA ASP A 28 -8.02 25.41 0.80
C ASP A 28 -7.35 26.77 1.08
N ASN A 29 -6.02 26.77 1.24
CA ASN A 29 -5.22 27.96 1.54
C ASN A 29 -4.48 28.54 0.32
N LEU A 30 -4.64 27.96 -0.88
CA LEU A 30 -3.90 28.37 -2.08
C LEU A 30 -4.85 28.80 -3.19
N SER A 31 -4.64 30.01 -3.71
CA SER A 31 -5.34 30.44 -4.91
C SER A 31 -4.86 29.62 -6.11
N LEU A 32 -5.78 28.97 -6.84
CA LEU A 32 -5.48 28.25 -8.09
C LEU A 32 -4.78 29.15 -9.14
N ASN A 33 -4.90 30.47 -9.01
CA ASN A 33 -4.18 31.46 -9.82
C ASN A 33 -2.67 31.50 -9.55
N MET A 34 -2.16 30.72 -8.60
CA MET A 34 -0.73 30.60 -8.30
C MET A 34 0.04 29.75 -9.31
N PHE A 35 -0.65 28.87 -10.04
CA PHE A 35 0.02 28.02 -11.02
C PHE A 35 0.33 28.78 -12.31
N SER A 36 1.49 28.48 -12.88
CA SER A 36 1.88 29.02 -14.18
C SER A 36 0.91 28.61 -15.27
N SER A 37 0.49 29.56 -16.11
CA SER A 37 -0.21 29.24 -17.36
C SER A 37 0.67 28.48 -18.35
N THR A 38 2.00 28.42 -18.14
CA THR A 38 2.94 27.65 -18.96
C THR A 38 3.15 26.20 -18.49
N LEU A 39 2.50 25.78 -17.41
CA LEU A 39 2.72 24.46 -16.81
C LEU A 39 2.23 23.34 -17.72
N THR A 40 3.14 22.44 -18.08
CA THR A 40 2.84 21.25 -18.90
C THR A 40 2.88 19.95 -18.10
N LYS A 41 3.63 19.92 -16.99
CA LYS A 41 3.69 18.78 -16.07
C LYS A 41 3.47 19.20 -14.63
N LEU A 42 2.52 18.56 -13.96
CA LEU A 42 2.28 18.71 -12.53
C LEU A 42 2.36 17.34 -11.84
N SER A 43 3.17 17.24 -10.80
CA SER A 43 3.16 16.14 -9.85
C SER A 43 2.87 16.69 -8.45
N ILE A 44 1.84 16.17 -7.78
CA ILE A 44 1.37 16.75 -6.52
C ILE A 44 0.77 15.68 -5.61
N ARG A 45 0.91 15.90 -4.30
CA ARG A 45 0.13 15.19 -3.28
C ARG A 45 -1.01 16.09 -2.80
N VAL A 46 -2.22 15.56 -2.79
CA VAL A 46 -3.42 16.23 -2.27
C VAL A 46 -4.07 15.39 -1.18
N ASN A 47 -4.81 16.04 -0.28
CA ASN A 47 -5.42 15.34 0.83
C ASN A 47 -6.73 14.65 0.41
N ILE A 48 -7.57 15.35 -0.36
CA ILE A 48 -8.91 14.87 -0.76
C ILE A 48 -9.08 14.85 -2.28
N PHE A 49 -10.05 14.08 -2.76
CA PHE A 49 -10.33 13.97 -4.19
C PHE A 49 -10.80 15.30 -4.83
N ASN A 50 -11.52 16.13 -4.07
CA ASN A 50 -12.01 17.43 -4.57
C ASN A 50 -10.87 18.38 -4.97
N ASP A 51 -9.74 18.34 -4.25
CA ASP A 51 -8.53 19.09 -4.60
C ASP A 51 -8.00 18.70 -5.99
N CYS A 52 -8.05 17.41 -6.32
CA CYS A 52 -7.66 16.90 -7.63
C CYS A 52 -8.56 17.46 -8.74
N LEU A 53 -9.88 17.49 -8.50
CA LEU A 53 -10.84 18.03 -9.47
C LEU A 53 -10.66 19.53 -9.66
N ALA A 54 -10.45 20.29 -8.59
CA ALA A 54 -10.21 21.73 -8.64
C ALA A 54 -8.97 22.09 -9.48
N LEU A 55 -7.90 21.29 -9.40
CA LEU A 55 -6.71 21.47 -10.25
C LEU A 55 -6.97 21.21 -11.74
N LEU A 56 -7.93 20.33 -12.03
CA LEU A 56 -8.29 19.94 -13.39
C LEU A 56 -9.36 20.85 -14.01
N ASP A 57 -9.99 21.76 -13.26
CA ASP A 57 -11.15 22.54 -13.74
C ASP A 57 -10.81 23.69 -14.72
N GLY A 58 -9.83 23.48 -15.61
CA GLY A 58 -9.53 24.37 -16.73
C GLY A 58 -8.52 25.49 -16.45
N HIS A 59 -8.03 25.64 -15.22
CA HIS A 59 -7.00 26.62 -14.88
C HIS A 59 -5.62 26.28 -15.49
N LEU A 60 -5.33 25.00 -15.70
CA LEU A 60 -4.06 24.50 -16.22
C LEU A 60 -4.16 24.12 -17.69
N GLN A 61 -4.47 25.11 -18.55
CA GLN A 61 -4.79 24.87 -19.97
C GLN A 61 -3.70 24.17 -20.77
N ARG A 62 -2.42 24.30 -20.39
CA ARG A 62 -1.28 23.67 -21.09
C ARG A 62 -0.84 22.34 -20.48
N LEU A 63 -1.54 21.85 -19.46
CA LEU A 63 -1.17 20.63 -18.75
C LEU A 63 -1.35 19.41 -19.65
N THR A 64 -0.24 18.74 -19.94
CA THR A 64 -0.21 17.50 -20.72
C THR A 64 0.03 16.29 -19.84
N THR A 65 0.65 16.47 -18.67
CA THR A 65 0.96 15.38 -17.73
C THR A 65 0.55 15.74 -16.31
N PHE A 66 -0.30 14.93 -15.71
CA PHE A 66 -0.74 15.11 -14.34
C PHE A 66 -0.53 13.84 -13.51
N ILE A 67 0.24 13.95 -12.44
CA ILE A 67 0.56 12.85 -11.51
C ILE A 67 0.07 13.28 -10.14
N VAL A 68 -0.93 12.57 -9.60
CA VAL A 68 -1.56 12.93 -8.34
C VAL A 68 -1.51 11.76 -7.36
N TYR A 69 -1.05 12.07 -6.15
CA TYR A 69 -1.11 11.18 -4.99
C TYR A 69 -2.21 11.70 -4.07
N ILE A 70 -3.27 10.91 -3.89
CA ILE A 70 -4.43 11.30 -3.09
C ILE A 70 -4.40 10.51 -1.79
N ASN A 71 -4.50 11.22 -0.66
CA ASN A 71 -4.61 10.56 0.63
C ASN A 71 -5.99 9.92 0.79
N SER A 72 -7.08 10.62 0.50
CA SER A 72 -8.44 10.10 0.69
C SER A 72 -9.34 10.34 -0.53
N ILE A 73 -9.97 9.28 -1.03
CA ILE A 73 -11.02 9.34 -2.04
C ILE A 73 -12.35 8.98 -1.35
N VAL A 74 -12.99 10.00 -0.77
CA VAL A 74 -14.26 9.89 -0.04
C VAL A 74 -15.29 10.84 -0.64
N TYR A 75 -16.56 10.50 -0.47
CA TYR A 75 -17.67 11.36 -0.87
C TYR A 75 -17.86 12.45 0.19
N GLU A 76 -17.79 13.71 -0.24
CA GLU A 76 -18.16 14.84 0.61
C GLU A 76 -19.58 15.29 0.26
N SER A 77 -20.39 15.59 1.28
CA SER A 77 -21.77 16.07 1.16
C SER A 77 -21.90 17.51 0.64
N SER A 78 -20.77 18.22 0.51
CA SER A 78 -20.68 19.56 -0.09
C SER A 78 -20.79 19.45 -1.62
N PRO A 79 -21.29 20.48 -2.34
CA PRO A 79 -21.59 20.38 -3.76
C PRO A 79 -20.37 19.83 -4.49
N SER A 80 -20.55 18.63 -5.03
CA SER A 80 -19.55 17.92 -5.81
C SER A 80 -19.04 18.90 -6.86
N TYR A 81 -17.74 19.21 -6.83
CA TYR A 81 -17.09 19.82 -7.97
C TYR A 81 -17.20 18.82 -9.12
N MET A 82 -18.32 18.86 -9.83
CA MET A 82 -18.45 18.23 -11.12
C MET A 82 -17.56 19.08 -12.01
N LEU A 83 -16.40 18.52 -12.36
CA LEU A 83 -15.59 19.07 -13.43
C LEU A 83 -16.58 19.39 -14.57
N ASN A 84 -16.60 20.59 -15.16
CA ASN A 84 -17.63 20.89 -16.18
C ASN A 84 -17.10 20.76 -17.61
N ASN A 85 -15.77 20.66 -17.74
CA ASN A 85 -15.09 20.69 -19.03
C ASN A 85 -14.37 19.37 -19.33
N ASP A 86 -14.26 19.03 -20.60
CA ASP A 86 -13.34 17.99 -21.03
C ASP A 86 -11.89 18.42 -20.79
N LEU A 87 -10.98 17.44 -20.72
CA LEU A 87 -9.55 17.67 -20.50
C LEU A 87 -8.76 17.40 -21.80
N PRO A 88 -8.97 18.16 -22.89
CA PRO A 88 -8.50 17.77 -24.21
C PRO A 88 -6.97 17.74 -24.35
N ASN A 89 -6.26 18.52 -23.53
CA ASN A 89 -4.79 18.63 -23.61
C ASN A 89 -4.06 17.60 -22.76
N LEU A 90 -4.76 16.93 -21.83
CA LEU A 90 -4.14 15.97 -20.93
C LEU A 90 -3.84 14.67 -21.70
N LYS A 91 -2.55 14.32 -21.77
CA LYS A 91 -2.04 13.14 -22.47
C LYS A 91 -1.61 12.02 -21.53
N VAL A 92 -1.13 12.37 -20.34
CA VAL A 92 -0.70 11.41 -19.32
C VAL A 92 -1.35 11.72 -17.99
N PHE A 93 -2.00 10.72 -17.40
CA PHE A 93 -2.59 10.81 -16.08
C PHE A 93 -2.10 9.68 -15.18
N SER A 94 -1.72 10.00 -13.96
CA SER A 94 -1.37 9.03 -12.93
C SER A 94 -2.11 9.35 -11.64
N LEU A 95 -2.81 8.37 -11.11
CA LEU A 95 -3.55 8.46 -9.86
C LEU A 95 -3.10 7.35 -8.91
N THR A 96 -2.61 7.75 -7.74
CA THR A 96 -2.22 6.83 -6.66
C THR A 96 -2.99 7.17 -5.39
N SER A 97 -3.75 6.21 -4.89
CA SER A 97 -4.39 6.26 -3.57
C SER A 97 -3.96 5.04 -2.75
N TYR A 98 -3.18 5.28 -1.69
CA TYR A 98 -2.76 4.23 -0.78
C TYR A 98 -3.83 3.85 0.25
N ASN A 99 -4.79 4.74 0.50
CA ASN A 99 -5.94 4.43 1.35
C ASN A 99 -7.08 3.78 0.55
N ASP A 100 -7.88 3.02 1.28
CA ASP A 100 -9.09 2.37 0.80
C ASP A 100 -10.15 3.40 0.36
N THR A 101 -10.83 3.13 -0.75
CA THR A 101 -11.97 3.94 -1.24
C THR A 101 -13.18 3.08 -1.58
N ASP A 102 -14.36 3.52 -1.18
CA ASP A 102 -15.64 2.95 -1.63
C ASP A 102 -16.30 3.79 -2.75
N GLN A 103 -15.61 4.84 -3.23
CA GLN A 103 -16.12 5.80 -4.20
C GLN A 103 -15.58 5.60 -5.62
N TYR A 104 -14.94 4.46 -5.89
CA TYR A 104 -14.34 4.17 -7.19
C TYR A 104 -15.34 4.34 -8.36
N ASP A 105 -16.54 3.74 -8.26
CA ASP A 105 -17.53 3.80 -9.34
C ASP A 105 -18.17 5.20 -9.47
N MET A 106 -18.24 5.96 -8.38
CA MET A 106 -18.92 7.27 -8.34
C MET A 106 -18.00 8.45 -8.68
N LEU A 107 -16.71 8.38 -8.33
CA LEU A 107 -15.77 9.48 -8.46
C LEU A 107 -14.66 9.19 -9.47
N VAL A 108 -13.99 8.04 -9.33
CA VAL A 108 -12.81 7.71 -10.14
C VAL A 108 -13.20 7.37 -11.58
N VAL A 109 -14.17 6.47 -11.77
CA VAL A 109 -14.62 6.06 -13.10
C VAL A 109 -15.12 7.25 -13.93
N PRO A 110 -16.04 8.12 -13.45
CA PRO A 110 -16.52 9.26 -14.24
C PRO A 110 -15.42 10.27 -14.57
N LEU A 111 -14.45 10.50 -13.68
CA LEU A 111 -13.29 11.34 -13.98
C LEU A 111 -12.49 10.77 -15.16
N LEU A 112 -12.16 9.48 -15.10
CA LEU A 112 -11.39 8.79 -16.13
C LEU A 112 -12.11 8.79 -17.49
N GLN A 113 -13.43 8.60 -17.49
CA GLN A 113 -14.25 8.60 -18.72
C GLN A 113 -14.20 9.91 -19.51
N ARG A 114 -13.77 11.01 -18.88
CA ARG A 114 -13.70 12.35 -19.50
C ARG A 114 -12.32 12.70 -20.03
N MET A 115 -11.33 11.87 -19.74
CA MET A 115 -9.95 12.04 -20.19
C MET A 115 -9.76 11.33 -21.54
N LEU A 116 -10.55 11.72 -22.54
CA LEU A 116 -10.68 11.02 -23.82
C LEU A 116 -9.38 10.97 -24.66
N ASN A 117 -8.49 11.94 -24.46
CA ASN A 117 -7.24 12.11 -25.23
C ASN A 117 -6.00 11.52 -24.54
N LEU A 118 -6.18 10.73 -23.47
CA LEU A 118 -5.06 10.10 -22.78
C LEU A 118 -4.35 9.09 -23.68
N GLU A 119 -3.04 9.23 -23.71
CA GLU A 119 -2.08 8.30 -24.32
C GLU A 119 -1.43 7.40 -23.26
N GLY A 120 -1.37 7.87 -22.00
CA GLY A 120 -0.84 7.11 -20.87
C GLY A 120 -1.67 7.24 -19.59
N LEU A 121 -1.94 6.10 -18.96
CA LEU A 121 -2.67 6.00 -17.71
C LEU A 121 -1.90 5.13 -16.71
N THR A 122 -1.74 5.63 -15.48
CA THR A 122 -1.19 4.86 -14.35
C THR A 122 -2.13 4.89 -13.15
N LEU A 123 -2.58 3.74 -12.67
CA LEU A 123 -3.52 3.65 -11.54
C LEU A 123 -2.96 2.78 -10.41
N TYR A 124 -2.93 3.30 -9.19
CA TYR A 124 -2.78 2.49 -7.97
C TYR A 124 -3.98 2.76 -7.07
N LEU A 125 -4.86 1.77 -6.90
CA LEU A 125 -6.13 1.94 -6.21
C LEU A 125 -6.41 0.74 -5.30
N ARG A 126 -6.97 1.02 -4.12
CA ARG A 126 -7.54 0.02 -3.21
C ARG A 126 -9.02 0.32 -3.04
N VAL A 127 -9.87 -0.52 -3.62
CA VAL A 127 -11.30 -0.31 -3.67
C VAL A 127 -11.98 -1.26 -2.70
N THR A 128 -12.81 -0.73 -1.81
CA THR A 128 -13.50 -1.53 -0.78
C THR A 128 -15.01 -1.46 -0.93
N ARG A 129 -15.70 -2.30 -0.15
CA ARG A 129 -17.18 -2.33 -0.06
C ARG A 129 -17.89 -2.58 -1.39
N ARG A 130 -17.25 -3.28 -2.34
CA ARG A 130 -17.91 -3.68 -3.58
C ARG A 130 -18.74 -4.94 -3.38
N THR A 131 -19.73 -5.12 -4.25
CA THR A 131 -20.49 -6.38 -4.40
C THR A 131 -19.78 -7.36 -5.34
N THR A 132 -18.89 -6.88 -6.21
CA THR A 132 -18.12 -7.68 -7.18
C THR A 132 -16.67 -7.21 -7.27
N PHE A 133 -15.76 -8.12 -7.60
CA PHE A 133 -14.38 -7.78 -7.93
C PHE A 133 -14.29 -6.92 -9.20
N ILE A 134 -13.24 -6.12 -9.28
CA ILE A 134 -12.91 -5.39 -10.50
C ILE A 134 -12.10 -6.32 -11.40
N ASP A 135 -12.75 -6.85 -12.44
CA ASP A 135 -12.14 -7.72 -13.43
C ASP A 135 -11.83 -6.97 -14.75
N GLY A 136 -11.30 -7.70 -15.74
CA GLY A 136 -10.93 -7.14 -17.03
C GLY A 136 -12.12 -6.65 -17.84
N THR A 137 -13.27 -7.32 -17.72
CA THR A 137 -14.53 -6.89 -18.35
C THR A 137 -14.99 -5.54 -17.80
N HIS A 138 -14.94 -5.38 -16.47
CA HIS A 138 -15.28 -4.15 -15.81
C HIS A 138 -14.34 -3.01 -16.24
N ILE A 139 -13.03 -3.22 -16.17
CA ILE A 139 -12.03 -2.22 -16.58
C ILE A 139 -12.24 -1.81 -18.05
N TYR A 140 -12.48 -2.78 -18.93
CA TYR A 140 -12.72 -2.49 -20.34
C TYR A 140 -13.99 -1.66 -20.55
N ASN A 141 -15.13 -2.13 -20.02
CA ASN A 141 -16.42 -1.50 -20.24
C ASN A 141 -16.56 -0.13 -19.57
N LYS A 142 -15.87 0.10 -18.44
CA LYS A 142 -16.00 1.34 -17.66
C LYS A 142 -14.92 2.36 -17.97
N ILE A 143 -13.71 1.93 -18.35
CA ILE A 143 -12.55 2.82 -18.54
C ILE A 143 -12.08 2.75 -19.99
N LEU A 144 -11.62 1.58 -20.46
CA LEU A 144 -10.84 1.51 -21.70
C LEU A 144 -11.66 1.82 -22.96
N ILE A 145 -12.96 1.48 -23.00
CA ILE A 145 -13.82 1.79 -24.16
C ILE A 145 -13.93 3.31 -24.43
N HIS A 146 -13.67 4.14 -23.43
CA HIS A 146 -13.70 5.60 -23.53
C HIS A 146 -12.33 6.21 -23.88
N MET A 147 -11.23 5.45 -23.84
CA MET A 147 -9.87 5.94 -24.00
C MET A 147 -9.21 5.40 -25.27
N LEU A 148 -9.71 5.84 -26.42
CA LEU A 148 -9.29 5.29 -27.73
C LEU A 148 -7.84 5.62 -28.10
N GLN A 149 -7.24 6.66 -27.50
CA GLN A 149 -5.85 7.06 -27.72
C GLN A 149 -4.86 6.38 -26.77
N LEU A 150 -5.34 5.52 -25.85
CA LEU A 150 -4.51 4.95 -24.81
C LEU A 150 -3.51 3.93 -25.39
N HIS A 151 -2.23 4.23 -25.24
CA HIS A 151 -1.14 3.36 -25.70
C HIS A 151 -0.48 2.63 -24.53
N THR A 152 -0.50 3.24 -23.35
CA THR A 152 0.14 2.71 -22.15
C THR A 152 -0.83 2.72 -20.99
N PHE A 153 -1.01 1.55 -20.37
CA PHE A 153 -1.82 1.42 -19.19
C PHE A 153 -1.11 0.55 -18.17
N THR A 154 -0.66 1.18 -17.09
CA THR A 154 -0.02 0.51 -15.95
C THR A 154 -0.94 0.59 -14.75
N PHE A 155 -1.23 -0.52 -14.09
CA PHE A 155 -2.15 -0.47 -12.96
C PHE A 155 -1.88 -1.52 -11.90
N TYR A 156 -2.29 -1.19 -10.69
CA TYR A 156 -2.58 -2.08 -9.58
C TYR A 156 -3.92 -1.67 -8.99
N ILE A 157 -4.88 -2.60 -9.00
CA ILE A 157 -6.19 -2.41 -8.40
C ILE A 157 -6.43 -3.57 -7.46
N SER A 158 -6.53 -3.27 -6.16
CA SER A 158 -7.11 -4.19 -5.18
C SER A 158 -8.61 -3.92 -5.08
N SER A 159 -9.42 -4.97 -5.07
CA SER A 159 -10.86 -4.87 -4.86
C SER A 159 -11.32 -5.80 -3.74
N GLU A 160 -11.95 -5.24 -2.72
CA GLU A 160 -12.50 -5.96 -1.58
C GLU A 160 -14.02 -6.15 -1.78
N LYS A 161 -14.43 -7.41 -1.79
CA LYS A 161 -15.82 -7.84 -1.93
C LYS A 161 -16.36 -8.26 -0.56
N ARG A 162 -17.47 -7.66 -0.14
CA ARG A 162 -18.19 -8.07 1.08
C ARG A 162 -18.65 -9.52 0.99
N ILE A 163 -18.56 -10.25 2.10
CA ILE A 163 -19.08 -11.61 2.19
C ILE A 163 -20.60 -11.58 1.96
N GLU A 164 -21.04 -12.13 0.82
CA GLU A 164 -22.42 -12.50 0.59
C GLU A 164 -22.61 -13.97 1.00
N VAL A 165 -23.83 -14.34 1.42
CA VAL A 165 -24.15 -15.65 2.01
C VAL A 165 -23.82 -16.83 1.07
N LEU A 166 -23.78 -16.62 -0.26
CA LEU A 166 -23.45 -17.64 -1.26
C LEU A 166 -22.79 -17.02 -2.52
N PRO A 167 -21.47 -16.73 -2.54
CA PRO A 167 -20.82 -16.26 -3.75
C PRO A 167 -20.15 -17.43 -4.49
N LEU A 168 -20.30 -17.45 -5.81
CA LEU A 168 -19.43 -18.23 -6.70
C LEU A 168 -17.97 -17.83 -6.43
N ARG A 169 -17.13 -18.77 -5.99
CA ARG A 169 -15.70 -18.53 -5.78
C ARG A 169 -14.97 -18.55 -7.13
N LEU A 170 -14.67 -17.38 -7.66
CA LEU A 170 -13.81 -17.19 -8.82
C LEU A 170 -12.36 -17.55 -8.49
N SER A 171 -11.71 -18.34 -9.35
CA SER A 171 -10.27 -18.57 -9.25
C SER A 171 -9.47 -17.40 -9.84
N ASN A 172 -8.18 -17.32 -9.53
CA ASN A 172 -7.25 -16.38 -10.18
C ASN A 172 -7.35 -16.46 -11.71
N SER A 173 -7.49 -17.67 -12.24
CA SER A 173 -7.56 -17.92 -13.68
C SER A 173 -8.87 -17.44 -14.31
N ASP A 174 -9.98 -17.47 -13.57
CA ASP A 174 -11.28 -16.98 -14.08
C ASP A 174 -11.23 -15.46 -14.25
N ILE A 175 -10.69 -14.74 -13.27
CA ILE A 175 -10.51 -13.29 -13.35
C ILE A 175 -9.48 -12.94 -14.43
N GLN A 176 -8.33 -13.62 -14.46
CA GLN A 176 -7.29 -13.35 -15.45
C GLN A 176 -7.81 -13.57 -16.89
N ARG A 177 -8.68 -14.56 -17.13
CA ARG A 177 -9.31 -14.82 -18.44
C ARG A 177 -10.18 -13.67 -18.95
N THR A 178 -10.64 -12.76 -18.08
CA THR A 178 -11.42 -11.58 -18.49
C THR A 178 -10.55 -10.48 -19.12
N PHE A 179 -9.22 -10.55 -18.96
CA PHE A 179 -8.27 -9.63 -19.59
C PHE A 179 -7.93 -10.10 -21.01
N THR A 180 -8.92 -10.08 -21.89
CA THR A 180 -8.80 -10.56 -23.28
C THR A 180 -8.20 -9.51 -24.24
N ASN A 181 -8.15 -8.24 -23.82
CA ASN A 181 -7.75 -7.13 -24.68
C ASN A 181 -6.23 -6.89 -24.71
N THR A 182 -5.74 -6.50 -25.89
CA THR A 182 -4.32 -6.52 -26.29
C THR A 182 -3.41 -5.52 -25.60
N LEU A 183 -3.95 -4.42 -25.05
CA LEU A 183 -3.15 -3.40 -24.35
C LEU A 183 -2.54 -3.91 -23.04
N ASN A 184 -3.16 -4.92 -22.41
CA ASN A 184 -2.81 -5.44 -21.09
C ASN A 184 -2.49 -6.95 -21.12
N ARG A 185 -1.74 -7.42 -22.11
CA ARG A 185 -1.48 -8.87 -22.30
C ARG A 185 -0.76 -9.55 -21.13
N GLN A 186 -0.14 -8.80 -20.24
CA GLN A 186 0.55 -9.32 -19.07
C GLN A 186 -0.08 -8.79 -17.80
N VAL A 187 -1.26 -9.31 -17.48
CA VAL A 187 -1.96 -9.05 -16.21
C VAL A 187 -1.85 -10.27 -15.32
N VAL A 188 -1.62 -10.02 -14.04
CA VAL A 188 -1.61 -11.02 -12.99
C VAL A 188 -2.76 -10.75 -12.04
N CYS A 189 -3.43 -11.83 -11.63
CA CYS A 189 -4.53 -11.80 -10.68
C CYS A 189 -4.22 -12.68 -9.47
N SER A 190 -4.54 -12.19 -8.28
CA SER A 190 -4.44 -12.93 -7.02
C SER A 190 -5.70 -12.72 -6.20
N VAL A 191 -6.45 -13.79 -5.97
CA VAL A 191 -7.73 -13.77 -5.24
C VAL A 191 -7.56 -14.48 -3.90
N HIS A 192 -8.08 -13.85 -2.86
CA HIS A 192 -8.01 -14.28 -1.48
C HIS A 192 -9.41 -14.36 -0.91
N TYR A 193 -9.79 -15.55 -0.46
CA TYR A 193 -11.07 -15.80 0.18
C TYR A 193 -10.87 -15.96 1.69
N PHE A 194 -11.50 -15.09 2.47
CA PHE A 194 -11.46 -15.12 3.92
C PHE A 194 -12.84 -15.53 4.45
N SER A 195 -12.90 -16.38 5.47
CA SER A 195 -14.17 -16.88 6.02
C SER A 195 -14.97 -15.79 6.74
N ASP A 196 -14.27 -14.87 7.40
CA ASP A 196 -14.84 -13.90 8.34
C ASP A 196 -14.59 -12.44 7.94
N PHE A 197 -13.97 -12.23 6.77
CA PHE A 197 -13.59 -10.90 6.25
C PHE A 197 -13.87 -10.75 4.76
N ASP A 198 -13.84 -9.51 4.29
CA ASP A 198 -14.01 -9.19 2.88
C ASP A 198 -12.99 -9.95 2.02
N ASN A 199 -13.46 -10.61 0.95
CA ASN A 199 -12.59 -11.29 0.01
C ASN A 199 -11.82 -10.25 -0.78
N ILE A 200 -10.55 -10.50 -1.09
CA ILE A 200 -9.68 -9.53 -1.76
C ILE A 200 -9.25 -10.07 -3.12
N CYS A 201 -9.32 -9.25 -4.15
CA CYS A 201 -8.76 -9.53 -5.46
C CYS A 201 -7.78 -8.44 -5.86
N HIS A 202 -6.51 -8.83 -6.01
CA HIS A 202 -5.46 -7.99 -6.57
C HIS A 202 -5.35 -8.26 -8.07
N VAL A 203 -5.35 -7.20 -8.87
CA VAL A 203 -5.10 -7.26 -10.30
C VAL A 203 -4.07 -6.20 -10.66
N PHE A 204 -3.04 -6.58 -11.40
CA PHE A 204 -2.02 -5.64 -11.84
C PHE A 204 -1.37 -5.99 -13.17
N SER A 205 -0.88 -4.97 -13.86
CA SER A 205 -0.08 -5.09 -15.08
C SER A 205 1.39 -5.43 -14.77
N LEU A 206 2.06 -6.13 -15.67
CA LEU A 206 3.50 -6.34 -15.66
C LEU A 206 4.23 -5.42 -16.66
N PRO A 207 5.47 -5.01 -16.34
CA PRO A 207 6.18 -5.23 -15.07
C PRO A 207 5.53 -4.46 -13.92
N PHE A 208 5.66 -4.98 -12.68
CA PHE A 208 5.14 -4.28 -11.50
C PHE A 208 6.06 -3.12 -11.12
N THR A 209 5.53 -1.88 -11.17
CA THR A 209 6.32 -0.65 -11.00
C THR A 209 5.99 0.14 -9.73
N PHE A 210 5.04 -0.34 -8.92
CA PHE A 210 4.64 0.34 -7.69
C PHE A 210 5.54 -0.03 -6.51
N ASP A 211 5.61 0.86 -5.54
CA ASP A 211 6.44 0.72 -4.34
C ASP A 211 5.71 0.08 -3.15
N HIS A 212 4.38 0.05 -3.21
CA HIS A 212 3.52 -0.54 -2.19
C HIS A 212 2.84 -1.81 -2.70
N LEU A 213 2.73 -2.80 -1.83
CA LEU A 213 1.87 -3.95 -2.01
C LEU A 213 1.28 -4.33 -0.65
N GLU A 214 -0.04 -4.44 -0.57
CA GLU A 214 -0.71 -4.53 0.73
C GLU A 214 -1.72 -5.67 0.80
N LYS A 215 -1.94 -6.17 2.02
CA LYS A 215 -2.88 -7.25 2.36
C LYS A 215 -2.59 -8.55 1.59
N ILE A 216 -1.31 -8.89 1.43
CA ILE A 216 -0.91 -10.15 0.79
C ILE A 216 -1.06 -11.32 1.76
N SER A 217 -1.69 -12.40 1.29
CA SER A 217 -1.92 -13.62 2.07
C SER A 217 -0.84 -14.70 1.82
N ASN A 218 -1.02 -15.92 2.33
CA ASN A 218 -0.14 -17.07 2.08
C ASN A 218 0.01 -17.42 0.58
N HIS A 219 -0.80 -16.82 -0.27
CA HIS A 219 -0.79 -17.03 -1.71
C HIS A 219 -0.41 -15.72 -2.39
N PHE A 220 0.70 -15.69 -3.10
CA PHE A 220 1.05 -14.59 -3.99
C PHE A 220 1.81 -15.15 -5.19
N PRO A 221 1.82 -14.45 -6.33
CA PRO A 221 2.44 -14.98 -7.53
C PRO A 221 3.96 -15.10 -7.35
N ASN A 222 4.53 -16.19 -7.84
CA ASN A 222 5.96 -16.46 -7.77
C ASN A 222 6.73 -15.57 -8.77
N MET A 223 6.98 -14.33 -8.39
CA MET A 223 7.73 -13.33 -9.17
C MET A 223 8.54 -12.42 -8.25
N ILE A 224 9.46 -11.68 -8.85
CA ILE A 224 10.29 -10.70 -8.14
C ILE A 224 9.67 -9.31 -8.33
N PHE A 225 9.36 -8.66 -7.22
CA PHE A 225 8.83 -7.31 -7.13
C PHE A 225 9.96 -6.33 -6.83
N ASN A 226 10.75 -5.99 -7.85
CA ASN A 226 11.93 -5.13 -7.70
C ASN A 226 11.61 -3.72 -7.19
N SER A 227 10.39 -3.24 -7.41
CA SER A 227 9.99 -1.87 -7.06
C SER A 227 9.40 -1.77 -5.65
N VAL A 228 8.94 -2.89 -5.07
CA VAL A 228 8.20 -2.89 -3.81
C VAL A 228 9.14 -2.72 -2.63
N THR A 229 8.93 -1.64 -1.88
CA THR A 229 9.64 -1.33 -0.64
C THR A 229 8.73 -1.39 0.58
N TYR A 230 7.41 -1.34 0.39
CA TYR A 230 6.41 -1.39 1.46
C TYR A 230 5.48 -2.59 1.27
N LEU A 231 5.49 -3.51 2.25
CA LEU A 231 4.68 -4.73 2.21
C LEU A 231 3.86 -4.89 3.49
N THR A 232 2.56 -5.16 3.34
CA THR A 232 1.70 -5.61 4.46
C THR A 232 1.17 -7.01 4.19
N LEU A 233 1.31 -7.88 5.18
CA LEU A 233 0.90 -9.28 5.13
C LEU A 233 -0.32 -9.49 6.02
N TYR A 234 -1.33 -10.16 5.48
CA TYR A 234 -2.56 -10.48 6.22
C TYR A 234 -3.13 -11.82 5.76
N ASP A 235 -3.39 -12.71 6.72
CA ASP A 235 -4.08 -13.96 6.45
C ASP A 235 -4.72 -14.50 7.73
N ILE A 236 -5.86 -15.19 7.58
CA ILE A 236 -6.46 -15.99 8.65
C ILE A 236 -5.67 -17.28 8.87
N ILE A 237 -5.03 -17.82 7.83
CA ILE A 237 -4.22 -19.02 7.92
C ILE A 237 -2.82 -18.66 8.44
N PRO A 238 -2.24 -19.41 9.39
CA PRO A 238 -0.89 -19.15 9.85
C PRO A 238 0.15 -19.17 8.71
N PHE A 239 1.00 -18.15 8.67
CA PHE A 239 2.15 -18.07 7.75
C PHE A 239 3.21 -19.12 8.11
N GLN A 240 3.59 -19.91 7.11
CA GLN A 240 4.65 -20.90 7.29
C GLN A 240 6.03 -20.27 7.22
N TYR A 241 7.07 -20.90 7.78
CA TYR A 241 8.43 -20.38 7.66
C TYR A 241 8.87 -20.20 6.20
N LYS A 242 8.57 -21.19 5.35
CA LYS A 242 8.90 -21.16 3.91
C LYS A 242 8.31 -19.94 3.20
N PHE A 243 7.17 -19.44 3.68
CA PHE A 243 6.56 -18.23 3.15
C PHE A 243 7.47 -17.01 3.38
N PHE A 244 8.07 -16.85 4.57
CA PHE A 244 9.01 -15.74 4.81
C PHE A 244 10.28 -15.85 3.96
N VAL A 245 10.75 -17.07 3.65
CA VAL A 245 11.84 -17.27 2.66
C VAL A 245 11.42 -16.74 1.28
N GLN A 246 10.18 -17.05 0.85
CA GLN A 246 9.64 -16.56 -0.42
C GLN A 246 9.50 -15.03 -0.41
N ILE A 247 9.08 -14.42 0.70
CA ILE A 247 9.03 -12.96 0.84
C ILE A 247 10.44 -12.36 0.66
N ALA A 248 11.46 -12.88 1.32
CA ALA A 248 12.82 -12.35 1.18
C ALA A 248 13.35 -12.44 -0.26
N GLN A 249 12.96 -13.49 -1.00
CA GLN A 249 13.35 -13.68 -2.40
C GLN A 249 12.55 -12.80 -3.37
N ALA A 250 11.25 -12.63 -3.12
CA ALA A 250 10.35 -11.88 -3.99
C ALA A 250 10.48 -10.37 -3.82
N PHE A 251 10.89 -9.89 -2.64
CA PHE A 251 10.95 -8.47 -2.28
C PHE A 251 12.38 -8.06 -1.88
N PRO A 252 13.33 -8.01 -2.83
CA PRO A 252 14.75 -7.81 -2.51
C PRO A 252 15.06 -6.41 -1.95
N LEU A 253 14.23 -5.40 -2.20
CA LEU A 253 14.39 -4.02 -1.71
C LEU A 253 13.44 -3.67 -0.56
N LEU A 254 12.88 -4.69 0.11
CA LEU A 254 11.88 -4.48 1.16
C LEU A 254 12.42 -3.61 2.30
N ASN A 255 11.77 -2.47 2.53
CA ASN A 255 12.14 -1.48 3.52
C ASN A 255 11.21 -1.48 4.74
N TYR A 256 9.91 -1.68 4.48
CA TYR A 256 8.86 -1.76 5.49
C TYR A 256 8.09 -3.07 5.36
N LEU A 257 7.91 -3.78 6.47
CA LEU A 257 7.11 -5.00 6.55
C LEU A 257 6.15 -4.90 7.73
N SER A 258 4.85 -5.08 7.48
CA SER A 258 3.84 -5.28 8.54
C SER A 258 3.24 -6.68 8.44
N ILE A 259 3.02 -7.33 9.58
CA ILE A 259 2.38 -8.64 9.68
C ILE A 259 1.17 -8.52 10.59
N ASN A 260 -0.01 -8.77 10.03
CA ASN A 260 -1.27 -8.74 10.75
C ASN A 260 -1.93 -10.13 10.68
N ASN A 261 -1.85 -10.86 11.79
CA ASN A 261 -2.41 -12.19 12.00
C ASN A 261 -2.30 -12.48 13.51
N ASP A 262 -3.13 -11.83 14.32
CA ASP A 262 -3.00 -11.82 15.78
C ASP A 262 -3.60 -13.06 16.46
N GLU A 263 -4.63 -13.65 15.84
CA GLU A 263 -5.35 -14.84 16.30
C GLU A 263 -5.48 -15.93 15.21
N PRO A 264 -4.36 -16.52 14.73
CA PRO A 264 -4.45 -17.64 13.79
C PRO A 264 -5.16 -18.83 14.46
N PRO A 265 -6.21 -19.43 13.86
CA PRO A 265 -7.01 -20.48 14.47
C PRO A 265 -6.16 -21.69 14.84
N SER A 266 -5.99 -21.87 16.15
CA SER A 266 -5.36 -23.00 16.85
C SER A 266 -4.14 -23.64 16.17
N LEU A 267 -2.96 -23.07 16.41
CA LEU A 267 -1.66 -23.69 16.07
C LEU A 267 -1.40 -25.06 16.77
N ASN A 268 -2.27 -25.51 17.68
CA ASN A 268 -2.11 -26.74 18.44
C ASN A 268 -2.07 -28.01 17.57
N ILE A 269 -2.64 -28.02 16.36
CA ILE A 269 -2.59 -29.18 15.45
C ILE A 269 -1.27 -29.21 14.64
N TYR A 270 -0.60 -28.05 14.51
CA TYR A 270 0.49 -27.86 13.56
C TYR A 270 1.89 -28.02 14.16
N ASN A 271 2.00 -28.05 15.49
CA ASN A 271 3.27 -28.14 16.24
C ASN A 271 4.15 -29.38 15.95
N SER A 272 3.69 -30.39 15.21
CA SER A 272 4.49 -31.58 14.88
C SER A 272 5.30 -31.49 13.57
N ARG A 273 5.10 -30.45 12.73
CA ARG A 273 5.81 -30.33 11.42
C ARG A 273 6.75 -29.13 11.28
N PHE A 274 6.84 -28.23 12.28
CA PHE A 274 7.71 -27.04 12.22
C PHE A 274 9.12 -27.25 12.78
N ILE A 275 9.44 -28.46 13.26
CA ILE A 275 10.74 -28.81 13.83
C ILE A 275 11.46 -29.73 12.85
N ASP A 276 11.92 -29.19 11.72
CA ASP A 276 12.87 -29.90 10.86
C ASP A 276 14.20 -29.16 10.79
N LYS A 277 15.30 -29.91 10.76
CA LYS A 277 16.56 -29.62 11.46
C LYS A 277 17.58 -28.70 10.77
N SER A 278 17.23 -27.89 9.77
CA SER A 278 18.24 -27.04 9.08
C SER A 278 17.68 -25.84 8.31
N TRP A 279 16.79 -25.05 8.91
CA TRP A 279 16.30 -23.85 8.24
C TRP A 279 17.43 -22.82 8.12
N LEU A 280 17.75 -22.46 6.87
CA LEU A 280 18.65 -21.37 6.51
C LEU A 280 18.11 -20.07 7.11
N THR A 281 18.93 -19.38 7.89
CA THR A 281 18.58 -18.06 8.43
C THR A 281 18.17 -17.11 7.30
N ILE A 282 17.01 -16.46 7.44
CA ILE A 282 16.50 -15.50 6.45
C ILE A 282 17.15 -14.16 6.70
N GLU A 283 17.59 -13.46 5.66
CA GLU A 283 18.12 -12.10 5.79
C GLU A 283 17.21 -11.10 5.08
N TYR A 284 16.89 -10.00 5.76
CA TYR A 284 16.22 -8.84 5.15
C TYR A 284 17.15 -7.63 5.23
N PRO A 285 18.05 -7.46 4.24
CA PRO A 285 19.16 -6.51 4.35
C PRO A 285 18.70 -5.04 4.41
N TYR A 286 17.60 -4.70 3.74
CA TYR A 286 17.11 -3.31 3.63
C TYR A 286 15.91 -3.00 4.54
N LEU A 287 15.45 -3.96 5.34
CA LEU A 287 14.28 -3.78 6.19
C LEU A 287 14.62 -2.85 7.36
N THR A 288 14.15 -1.60 7.28
CA THR A 288 14.39 -0.58 8.30
C THR A 288 13.25 -0.45 9.29
N SER A 289 12.04 -0.84 8.91
CA SER A 289 10.83 -0.76 9.75
C SER A 289 10.07 -2.08 9.74
N LEU A 290 9.76 -2.59 10.93
CA LEU A 290 9.03 -3.84 11.11
C LEU A 290 7.85 -3.62 12.05
N ASP A 291 6.64 -3.86 11.56
CA ASP A 291 5.41 -3.78 12.32
C ASP A 291 4.82 -5.17 12.59
N LEU A 292 4.78 -5.50 13.88
CA LEU A 292 4.31 -6.74 14.47
C LEU A 292 3.24 -6.48 15.53
N SER A 293 2.63 -5.29 15.52
CA SER A 293 1.62 -4.86 16.49
C SER A 293 0.40 -5.79 16.55
N PHE A 294 0.01 -6.34 15.40
CA PHE A 294 -1.05 -7.33 15.25
C PHE A 294 -0.52 -8.70 14.83
N ALA A 295 0.76 -9.00 15.10
CA ALA A 295 1.34 -10.30 14.77
C ALA A 295 1.26 -11.27 15.95
N HIS A 296 0.88 -12.52 15.69
CA HIS A 296 0.99 -13.59 16.68
C HIS A 296 2.42 -13.74 17.21
N ILE A 297 2.56 -14.17 18.48
CA ILE A 297 3.85 -14.27 19.18
C ILE A 297 4.91 -15.11 18.44
N TYR A 298 4.48 -16.08 17.64
CA TYR A 298 5.38 -16.90 16.84
C TYR A 298 6.12 -16.10 15.76
N TYR A 299 5.45 -15.14 15.12
CA TYR A 299 6.08 -14.28 14.12
C TYR A 299 7.02 -13.27 14.79
N ILE A 300 6.65 -12.76 15.96
CA ILE A 300 7.55 -11.92 16.77
C ILE A 300 8.84 -12.71 17.08
N ASN A 301 8.73 -13.95 17.55
CA ASN A 301 9.89 -14.81 17.78
C ASN A 301 10.59 -15.27 16.50
N GLN A 302 9.91 -15.30 15.35
CA GLN A 302 10.51 -15.60 14.05
C GLN A 302 11.46 -14.48 13.63
N PHE A 303 10.98 -13.25 13.62
CA PHE A 303 11.74 -12.09 13.13
C PHE A 303 12.77 -11.56 14.13
N LEU A 304 12.46 -11.55 15.43
CA LEU A 304 13.40 -11.00 16.42
C LEU A 304 14.53 -11.97 16.78
N ASN A 305 14.38 -13.27 16.54
CA ASN A 305 15.41 -14.26 16.87
C ASN A 305 16.46 -14.35 15.76
N GLU A 306 17.69 -13.93 16.07
CA GLU A 306 18.81 -13.84 15.13
C GLU A 306 19.16 -15.17 14.43
N LYS A 307 18.83 -16.31 15.07
CA LYS A 307 19.07 -17.64 14.48
C LYS A 307 18.09 -17.97 13.36
N LYS A 308 16.96 -17.26 13.31
CA LYS A 308 15.86 -17.48 12.36
C LYS A 308 15.84 -16.41 11.28
N THR A 309 16.03 -15.16 11.68
CA THR A 309 16.04 -14.00 10.78
C THR A 309 17.14 -13.02 11.19
N ILE A 310 17.88 -12.47 10.23
CA ILE A 310 18.87 -11.40 10.42
C ILE A 310 18.29 -10.10 9.85
N LEU A 311 18.31 -9.04 10.67
CA LEU A 311 17.72 -7.75 10.36
C LEU A 311 18.77 -6.63 10.57
N PRO A 312 19.78 -6.52 9.69
CA PRO A 312 20.94 -5.67 9.95
C PRO A 312 20.61 -4.17 9.94
N SER A 313 19.56 -3.78 9.23
CA SER A 313 19.15 -2.38 9.05
C SER A 313 17.94 -1.98 9.91
N LEU A 314 17.45 -2.86 10.78
CA LEU A 314 16.24 -2.59 11.56
C LEU A 314 16.44 -1.39 12.48
N SER A 315 15.66 -0.34 12.26
CA SER A 315 15.74 0.92 12.99
C SER A 315 14.44 1.28 13.69
N GLU A 316 13.31 0.73 13.25
CA GLU A 316 11.99 0.97 13.80
C GLU A 316 11.26 -0.35 14.02
N LEU A 317 10.75 -0.54 15.23
CA LEU A 317 9.98 -1.71 15.63
C LEU A 317 8.65 -1.26 16.23
N ILE A 318 7.56 -1.74 15.65
CA ILE A 318 6.20 -1.56 16.17
C ILE A 318 5.71 -2.92 16.66
N VAL A 319 5.36 -3.06 17.95
CA VAL A 319 5.05 -4.39 18.51
C VAL A 319 4.18 -4.32 19.76
N ASP A 320 3.39 -5.37 20.03
CA ASP A 320 2.70 -5.51 21.32
C ASP A 320 3.70 -5.74 22.47
N TYR A 321 3.62 -4.91 23.52
CA TYR A 321 4.60 -4.92 24.61
C TYR A 321 4.59 -6.23 25.40
N GLU A 322 3.41 -6.78 25.69
CA GLU A 322 3.30 -8.02 26.46
C GLU A 322 3.82 -9.22 25.66
N ARG A 323 3.51 -9.29 24.37
CA ARG A 323 4.09 -10.31 23.48
C ARG A 323 5.61 -10.15 23.34
N LEU A 324 6.12 -8.92 23.25
CA LEU A 324 7.55 -8.64 23.22
C LEU A 324 8.25 -9.13 24.49
N LYS A 325 7.68 -8.86 25.68
CA LYS A 325 8.19 -9.38 26.96
C LYS A 325 8.30 -10.90 26.97
N VAL A 326 7.28 -11.61 26.49
CA VAL A 326 7.31 -13.08 26.46
C VAL A 326 8.43 -13.57 25.52
N VAL A 327 8.54 -13.03 24.31
CA VAL A 327 9.56 -13.47 23.32
C VAL A 327 10.98 -13.21 23.81
N THR A 328 11.20 -12.04 24.44
CA THR A 328 12.50 -11.62 24.97
C THR A 328 12.80 -12.18 26.37
N LYS A 329 11.87 -12.95 26.97
CA LYS A 329 11.93 -13.41 28.35
C LYS A 329 12.20 -12.26 29.32
N ASN A 330 11.32 -11.25 29.33
CA ASN A 330 11.48 -10.01 30.06
C ASN A 330 12.82 -9.33 29.75
N PHE A 331 13.18 -9.22 28.47
CA PHE A 331 14.40 -8.55 28.01
C PHE A 331 15.71 -9.17 28.52
N THR A 332 15.75 -10.50 28.72
CA THR A 332 16.95 -11.24 29.14
C THR A 332 17.50 -12.20 28.07
N ARG A 333 16.75 -12.42 26.99
CA ARG A 333 17.10 -13.42 25.97
C ARG A 333 18.07 -12.88 24.92
N GLU A 334 19.34 -13.25 25.03
CA GLU A 334 20.40 -12.82 24.10
C GLU A 334 20.11 -13.10 22.60
N LYS A 335 19.50 -14.25 22.26
CA LYS A 335 19.18 -14.61 20.85
C LYS A 335 18.29 -13.59 20.14
N THR A 336 17.52 -12.82 20.89
CA THR A 336 16.61 -11.80 20.34
C THR A 336 17.20 -10.39 20.46
N ARG A 337 18.31 -10.22 21.18
CA ARG A 337 18.92 -8.93 21.49
C ARG A 337 19.62 -8.32 20.29
N ARG A 338 20.29 -9.12 19.45
CA ARG A 338 21.04 -8.60 18.29
C ARG A 338 20.16 -7.83 17.32
N ASN A 339 19.03 -8.40 16.88
CA ASN A 339 18.10 -7.69 15.99
C ASN A 339 17.45 -6.48 16.68
N CYS A 340 17.30 -6.50 18.00
CA CYS A 340 16.77 -5.36 18.76
C CYS A 340 17.82 -4.25 18.98
N ALA A 341 19.12 -4.57 18.93
CA ALA A 341 20.17 -3.64 19.30
C ALA A 341 20.31 -2.45 18.35
N THR A 342 19.88 -2.60 17.10
CA THR A 342 19.94 -1.55 16.07
C THR A 342 18.73 -0.62 16.07
N VAL A 343 17.67 -0.98 16.81
CA VAL A 343 16.40 -0.24 16.85
C VAL A 343 16.61 1.11 17.55
N LYS A 344 16.17 2.16 16.86
CA LYS A 344 16.22 3.57 17.29
C LYS A 344 14.84 4.11 17.67
N ARG A 345 13.76 3.55 17.08
CA ARG A 345 12.37 3.90 17.38
C ARG A 345 11.60 2.64 17.79
N LEU A 346 11.01 2.68 18.97
CA LEU A 346 10.18 1.59 19.48
C LEU A 346 8.77 2.11 19.76
N SER A 347 7.81 1.70 18.95
CA SER A 347 6.39 1.98 19.22
C SER A 347 5.75 0.72 19.78
N VAL A 348 5.11 0.81 20.94
CA VAL A 348 4.44 -0.35 21.52
C VAL A 348 2.99 -0.09 21.85
N LYS A 349 2.23 -1.17 21.74
CA LYS A 349 0.88 -1.26 22.29
C LYS A 349 0.96 -1.62 23.77
N GLY A 350 0.39 -0.78 24.63
CA GLY A 350 0.34 -0.96 26.08
C GLY A 350 1.35 -0.11 26.87
N SER A 351 1.47 -0.40 28.17
CA SER A 351 2.31 0.37 29.11
C SER A 351 3.71 -0.24 29.25
N ILE A 352 4.76 0.56 29.07
CA ILE A 352 6.15 0.13 29.18
C ILE A 352 6.67 0.26 30.62
N ASN A 353 7.45 -0.73 31.07
CA ASN A 353 8.41 -0.55 32.16
C ASN A 353 9.82 -0.38 31.56
N LEU A 354 10.38 0.82 31.68
CA LEU A 354 11.59 1.25 30.97
C LEU A 354 12.89 0.63 31.48
N GLU A 355 12.93 0.14 32.72
CA GLU A 355 14.19 -0.24 33.39
C GLU A 355 14.98 -1.31 32.61
N ASN A 356 14.27 -2.28 32.02
CA ASN A 356 14.89 -3.36 31.25
C ASN A 356 14.94 -3.09 29.73
N VAL A 357 14.20 -2.09 29.25
CA VAL A 357 14.08 -1.78 27.82
C VAL A 357 15.37 -1.16 27.30
N TYR A 358 15.93 -0.16 27.98
CA TYR A 358 17.15 0.52 27.51
C TYR A 358 18.37 -0.40 27.44
N ARG A 359 18.49 -1.39 28.33
CA ARG A 359 19.56 -2.40 28.27
C ARG A 359 19.46 -3.27 27.01
N TYR A 360 18.23 -3.49 26.54
CA TYR A 360 17.91 -4.37 25.42
C TYR A 360 17.90 -3.64 24.08
N PHE A 361 17.60 -2.34 24.10
CA PHE A 361 17.57 -1.41 22.98
C PHE A 361 18.58 -0.25 23.19
N PRO A 362 19.89 -0.52 23.10
CA PRO A 362 20.94 0.46 23.41
C PRO A 362 20.95 1.70 22.52
N LEU A 363 20.37 1.64 21.31
CA LEU A 363 20.29 2.77 20.36
C LEU A 363 18.94 3.48 20.38
N LEU A 364 18.06 3.17 21.34
CA LEU A 364 16.72 3.73 21.42
C LEU A 364 16.78 5.26 21.63
N LEU A 365 16.24 6.01 20.67
CA LEU A 365 16.17 7.48 20.69
C LEU A 365 14.76 7.98 21.00
N ASN A 366 13.74 7.27 20.52
CA ASN A 366 12.33 7.62 20.74
C ASN A 366 11.54 6.35 21.07
N TYR A 367 10.57 6.48 21.97
CA TYR A 367 9.58 5.45 22.22
C TYR A 367 8.18 6.05 22.26
N GLU A 368 7.21 5.33 21.71
CA GLU A 368 5.81 5.75 21.67
C GLU A 368 4.94 4.63 22.26
N CYS A 369 4.06 4.99 23.19
CA CYS A 369 3.00 4.10 23.65
C CYS A 369 1.72 4.51 22.95
N TYR A 370 1.06 3.57 22.27
CA TYR A 370 -0.27 3.81 21.72
C TYR A 370 -1.27 2.86 22.37
N SER A 371 -2.41 3.41 22.78
CA SER A 371 -3.61 2.64 23.06
C SER A 371 -4.28 2.31 21.74
N ASN A 372 -4.82 1.10 21.59
CA ASN A 372 -5.72 0.77 20.48
C ASN A 372 -6.74 1.90 20.29
N ILE A 373 -6.62 2.69 19.23
CA ILE A 373 -7.76 3.34 18.62
C ILE A 373 -8.22 2.31 17.59
N ILE A 374 -9.21 1.50 17.97
CA ILE A 374 -9.98 0.69 17.02
C ILE A 374 -11.00 1.61 16.38
#